data_AF-A0A9D5SE34-F1
#
_entry.id   AF-A0A9D5SE34-F1
#
_cell.length_a   1.000
_cell.length_b   1.000
_cell.length_c   1.000
_cell.angle_alpha   90.00
_cell.angle_beta   90.00
_cell.angle_gamma   90.00
#
_symmetry.space_group_name_H-M   'P 1'
#
loop_
_entity.id
_entity.type
_entity.pdbx_description
1 polymer ?
#
loop_
_entity_poly.entity_id
_entity_poly.type
_entity_poly.pdbx_seq_one_letter_code
_entity_poly.pdbx_strand_id
1 'polypeptide(L)'
;MKRLGNYFVMLTVAILAMFGTSCSGDDSEDLGPFVEYAEAKTFYETYKSYNDGPKVLIDYRSASDYAAGHLTGAQSRPATVYNTADDNAQWCKDLLAEYPTNTCLFFYGSKSFEMNKTVAGRASRLGYGKVNSRIYTKGYDEEVQGYFGVEK
;
A
#
# COMPACT_ATOMS: atom_id res chain seq x y z
N MET A 1 -50.09 36.90 -21.78
CA MET A 1 -48.89 37.67 -21.39
C MET A 1 -48.29 37.04 -20.14
N LYS A 2 -46.97 36.76 -20.15
CA LYS A 2 -46.05 36.45 -19.01
C LYS A 2 -46.32 35.11 -18.26
N ARG A 3 -45.57 34.02 -18.48
CA ARG A 3 -44.16 33.65 -18.11
C ARG A 3 -43.93 33.37 -16.61
N LEU A 4 -43.04 32.38 -16.37
CA LEU A 4 -42.36 31.91 -15.14
C LEU A 4 -43.07 30.77 -14.38
N GLY A 5 -42.45 29.64 -14.02
CA GLY A 5 -41.08 29.16 -14.19
C GLY A 5 -40.92 27.77 -13.53
N ASN A 6 -40.10 26.90 -14.14
CA ASN A 6 -39.69 25.59 -13.63
C ASN A 6 -38.74 25.71 -12.44
N TYR A 7 -38.94 24.94 -11.35
CA TYR A 7 -37.85 24.42 -10.48
C TYR A 7 -38.35 23.12 -9.79
N PHE A 8 -37.80 21.95 -10.08
CA PHE A 8 -36.56 21.34 -9.56
C PHE A 8 -36.70 20.71 -8.15
N VAL A 9 -36.67 19.38 -8.11
CA VAL A 9 -35.88 18.52 -7.19
C VAL A 9 -36.22 18.49 -5.69
N MET A 10 -36.63 17.32 -5.19
CA MET A 10 -35.78 16.48 -4.33
C MET A 10 -36.41 15.11 -4.06
N LEU A 11 -35.87 14.09 -4.72
CA LEU A 11 -35.98 12.69 -4.36
C LEU A 11 -34.82 12.39 -3.41
N THR A 12 -35.09 12.26 -2.11
CA THR A 12 -34.10 11.76 -1.14
C THR A 12 -34.51 10.37 -0.68
N VAL A 13 -33.93 9.36 -1.33
CA VAL A 13 -33.92 7.98 -0.84
C VAL A 13 -32.81 7.90 0.20
N ALA A 14 -33.18 7.75 1.47
CA ALA A 14 -32.25 7.48 2.55
C ALA A 14 -31.86 6.00 2.52
N ILE A 15 -30.68 5.68 1.96
CA ILE A 15 -30.03 4.39 2.18
C ILE A 15 -29.07 4.57 3.35
N LEU A 16 -29.57 4.34 4.55
CA LEU A 16 -28.74 4.20 5.75
C LEU A 16 -28.27 2.74 5.83
N ALA A 17 -27.20 2.41 5.11
CA ALA A 17 -26.51 1.15 5.31
C ALA A 17 -25.59 1.27 6.54
N MET A 18 -26.16 1.02 7.72
CA MET A 18 -25.36 0.67 8.90
C MET A 18 -24.78 -0.73 8.68
N PHE A 19 -23.63 -0.82 8.04
CA PHE A 19 -22.77 -1.98 8.21
C PHE A 19 -22.08 -1.86 9.56
N GLY A 20 -22.57 -2.63 10.52
CA GLY A 20 -21.81 -2.94 11.72
C GLY A 20 -20.56 -3.74 11.34
N THR A 21 -19.43 -3.38 11.94
CA THR A 21 -18.41 -4.36 12.30
C THR A 21 -18.00 -4.04 13.72
N SER A 22 -18.58 -4.81 14.63
CA SER A 22 -18.00 -5.16 15.91
C SER A 22 -16.62 -5.77 15.68
N CYS A 23 -15.60 -5.36 16.42
CA CYS A 23 -14.85 -6.24 17.33
C CYS A 23 -13.56 -5.57 17.86
N SER A 24 -13.41 -5.73 19.19
CA SER A 24 -12.20 -5.80 20.01
C SER A 24 -11.08 -4.79 19.81
N GLY A 25 -10.86 -3.98 20.85
CA GLY A 25 -9.58 -3.34 21.10
C GLY A 25 -8.47 -4.39 21.20
N ASP A 26 -7.45 -4.18 20.39
CA ASP A 26 -6.11 -4.64 20.60
C ASP A 26 -5.24 -3.45 20.20
N ASP A 27 -4.30 -3.06 21.05
CA ASP A 27 -3.47 -1.86 20.91
C ASP A 27 -2.44 -2.00 19.78
N SER A 28 -2.80 -2.70 18.69
CA SER A 28 -2.09 -2.63 17.42
C SER A 28 -2.27 -1.20 16.92
N GLU A 29 -1.18 -0.44 16.90
CA GLU A 29 -1.19 0.92 16.38
C GLU A 29 -2.08 1.04 15.15
N ASP A 30 -2.96 2.04 15.14
CA ASP A 30 -3.88 2.30 14.03
C ASP A 30 -3.05 2.57 12.76
N LEU A 31 -2.73 1.49 12.04
CA LEU A 31 -1.97 1.51 10.82
C LEU A 31 -2.89 2.11 9.76
N GLY A 32 -2.36 3.07 8.99
CA GLY A 32 -3.15 3.74 7.96
C GLY A 32 -3.72 2.74 6.96
N PRO A 33 -4.83 3.06 6.27
CA PRO A 33 -5.44 2.13 5.31
C PRO A 33 -4.51 1.87 4.12
N PHE A 34 -4.36 0.63 3.68
CA PHE A 34 -3.61 0.23 2.48
C PHE A 34 -4.39 -0.79 1.66
N VAL A 35 -3.89 -1.14 0.47
CA VAL A 35 -4.45 -2.22 -0.35
C VAL A 35 -3.60 -3.48 -0.22
N GLU A 36 -4.22 -4.57 0.19
CA GLU A 36 -3.58 -5.86 0.36
C GLU A 36 -3.81 -6.78 -0.85
N TYR A 37 -2.80 -7.56 -1.20
CA TYR A 37 -2.85 -8.59 -2.22
C TYR A 37 -2.34 -9.91 -1.65
N ALA A 38 -3.20 -10.92 -1.61
CA ALA A 38 -2.81 -12.29 -1.26
C ALA A 38 -2.39 -13.13 -2.49
N GLU A 39 -2.83 -12.74 -3.68
CA GLU A 39 -2.56 -13.45 -4.93
C GLU A 39 -1.46 -12.73 -5.72
N ALA A 40 -0.39 -13.44 -6.08
CA ALA A 40 0.77 -12.82 -6.74
C ALA A 40 0.40 -12.28 -8.13
N LYS A 41 -0.46 -13.00 -8.84
CA LYS A 41 -0.96 -12.60 -10.17
C LYS A 41 -1.65 -11.25 -10.10
N THR A 42 -2.55 -11.05 -9.13
CA THR A 42 -3.29 -9.80 -8.97
C THR A 42 -2.36 -8.65 -8.59
N PHE A 43 -1.38 -8.90 -7.71
CA PHE A 43 -0.36 -7.91 -7.37
C PHE A 43 0.46 -7.49 -8.60
N TYR A 44 0.94 -8.47 -9.38
CA TYR A 44 1.70 -8.25 -10.61
C TYR A 44 0.89 -7.50 -11.67
N GLU A 45 -0.32 -7.96 -11.99
CA GLU A 45 -1.17 -7.33 -13.01
C GLU A 45 -1.52 -5.89 -12.64
N THR A 46 -1.78 -5.64 -11.35
CA THR A 46 -1.97 -4.28 -10.84
C THR A 46 -0.71 -3.45 -11.04
N TYR A 47 0.47 -3.95 -10.63
CA TYR A 47 1.73 -3.23 -10.80
C TYR A 47 1.99 -2.88 -12.27
N LYS A 48 1.80 -3.84 -13.19
CA LYS A 48 2.03 -3.64 -14.63
C LYS A 48 1.05 -2.63 -15.23
N SER A 49 -0.23 -2.74 -14.90
CA SER A 49 -1.30 -1.89 -15.47
C SER A 49 -1.39 -0.50 -14.84
N TYR A 50 -0.80 -0.28 -13.65
CA TYR A 50 -0.88 1.02 -12.97
C TYR A 50 -0.29 2.15 -13.83
N ASN A 51 -1.13 3.14 -14.13
CA ASN A 51 -0.84 4.29 -14.99
C ASN A 51 -1.37 5.62 -14.43
N ASP A 52 -1.89 5.65 -13.20
CA ASP A 52 -2.43 6.84 -12.55
C ASP A 52 -1.32 7.80 -12.03
N GLY A 53 -0.06 7.40 -12.09
CA GLY A 53 1.08 8.17 -11.59
C GLY A 53 2.40 7.39 -11.60
N PRO A 54 3.47 7.94 -10.99
CA PRO A 54 4.70 7.20 -10.77
C PRO A 54 4.45 6.01 -9.85
N LYS A 55 5.17 4.90 -10.08
CA LYS A 55 5.09 3.70 -9.26
C LYS A 55 6.47 3.14 -8.96
N VAL A 56 6.61 2.52 -7.80
CA VAL A 56 7.86 1.89 -7.36
C VAL A 56 7.54 0.55 -6.73
N LEU A 57 8.32 -0.47 -7.08
CA LEU A 57 8.33 -1.77 -6.41
C LEU A 57 9.42 -1.74 -5.33
N ILE A 58 9.04 -1.94 -4.07
CA ILE A 58 9.92 -1.84 -2.92
C ILE A 58 10.08 -3.21 -2.26
N ASP A 59 11.33 -3.62 -2.13
CA ASP A 59 11.74 -4.75 -1.30
C ASP A 59 12.20 -4.23 0.06
N TYR A 60 11.45 -4.52 1.11
CA TYR A 60 11.80 -4.06 2.46
C TYR A 60 12.68 -5.04 3.24
N ARG A 61 13.09 -6.18 2.66
CA ARG A 61 13.97 -7.15 3.33
C ARG A 61 15.35 -6.55 3.60
N SER A 62 16.18 -7.31 4.31
CA SER A 62 17.56 -6.91 4.53
C SER A 62 18.30 -6.69 3.20
N ALA A 63 19.31 -5.82 3.21
CA ALA A 63 20.15 -5.58 2.04
C ALA A 63 20.83 -6.87 1.53
N SER A 64 21.18 -7.79 2.44
CA SER A 64 21.72 -9.10 2.08
C SER A 64 20.70 -9.99 1.37
N ASP A 65 19.44 -9.99 1.80
CA ASP A 65 18.38 -10.77 1.15
C ASP A 65 18.08 -10.23 -0.25
N TYR A 66 18.09 -8.90 -0.40
CA TYR A 66 17.94 -8.23 -1.69
C TYR A 66 19.07 -8.61 -2.66
N ALA A 67 20.33 -8.56 -2.19
CA ALA A 67 21.50 -8.92 -2.99
C ALA A 67 21.58 -10.42 -3.32
N ALA A 68 21.01 -11.28 -2.48
CA ALA A 68 20.89 -12.72 -2.79
C ALA A 68 19.89 -13.00 -3.91
N GLY A 69 18.89 -12.12 -4.05
CA GLY A 69 17.96 -12.07 -5.17
C GLY A 69 16.70 -11.26 -4.82
N HIS A 70 16.24 -10.45 -5.77
CA HIS A 70 15.07 -9.58 -5.63
C HIS A 70 14.21 -9.62 -6.89
N LEU A 71 12.96 -9.17 -6.79
CA LEU A 71 12.07 -9.09 -7.95
C LEU A 71 12.61 -8.07 -8.96
N THR A 72 12.53 -8.40 -10.25
CA THR A 72 13.04 -7.53 -11.32
C THR A 72 12.48 -6.11 -11.21
N GLY A 73 13.37 -5.12 -11.17
CA GLY A 73 13.00 -3.70 -11.07
C GLY A 73 12.53 -3.25 -9.68
N ALA A 74 12.68 -4.09 -8.65
CA ALA A 74 12.51 -3.67 -7.26
C ALA A 74 13.61 -2.69 -6.83
N GLN A 75 13.34 -1.92 -5.78
CA GLN A 75 14.32 -1.09 -5.09
C GLN A 75 14.43 -1.53 -3.63
N SER A 76 15.65 -1.64 -3.12
CA SER A 76 15.91 -2.06 -1.74
C SER A 76 15.64 -0.93 -0.74
N ARG A 77 14.66 -1.10 0.16
CA ARG A 77 14.41 -0.18 1.30
C ARG A 77 14.27 -0.98 2.60
N PRO A 78 15.39 -1.48 3.16
CA PRO A 78 15.35 -2.34 4.34
C PRO A 78 14.57 -1.73 5.51
N ALA A 79 13.57 -2.45 5.99
CA ALA A 79 12.70 -2.04 7.08
C ALA A 79 12.75 -3.05 8.23
N THR A 80 12.60 -2.53 9.44
CA THR A 80 12.51 -3.25 10.70
C THR A 80 11.40 -2.60 11.52
N VAL A 81 10.81 -3.33 12.48
CA VAL A 81 9.84 -2.74 13.41
C VAL A 81 10.36 -1.46 14.07
N TYR A 82 11.66 -1.36 14.33
CA TYR A 82 12.27 -0.22 15.02
C TYR A 82 12.39 1.02 14.16
N ASN A 83 12.86 0.90 12.90
CA ASN A 83 13.02 2.05 12.01
C ASN A 83 11.73 2.43 11.28
N THR A 84 10.65 1.66 11.46
CA THR A 84 9.27 2.01 11.04
C THR A 84 8.33 2.19 12.23
N ALA A 85 8.86 2.37 13.44
CA ALA A 85 8.07 2.41 14.67
C ALA A 85 7.11 3.60 14.71
N ASP A 86 7.41 4.70 14.01
CA ASP A 86 6.56 5.89 13.93
C ASP A 86 6.82 6.68 12.64
N ASP A 87 5.97 7.68 12.36
CA ASP A 87 6.02 8.48 11.14
C ASP A 87 7.28 9.37 11.04
N ASN A 88 7.97 9.63 12.16
CA ASN A 88 9.22 10.40 12.23
C ASN A 88 10.47 9.52 12.22
N ALA A 89 10.34 8.20 12.16
CA ALA A 89 11.46 7.30 12.08
C ALA A 89 12.27 7.52 10.78
N GLN A 90 13.57 7.18 10.80
CA GLN A 90 14.46 7.51 9.69
C GLN A 90 13.99 6.90 8.36
N TRP A 91 13.50 5.66 8.38
CA TRP A 91 12.97 5.01 7.17
C TRP A 91 11.80 5.80 6.55
N CYS A 92 10.90 6.30 7.38
CA CYS A 92 9.76 7.12 6.95
C CYS A 92 10.21 8.45 6.34
N LYS A 93 11.21 9.10 6.94
CA LYS A 93 11.82 10.33 6.42
C LYS A 93 12.51 10.09 5.08
N ASP A 94 13.27 9.01 4.96
CA ASP A 94 13.97 8.63 3.73
C ASP A 94 12.97 8.35 2.61
N LEU A 95 11.87 7.65 2.92
CA LEU A 95 10.79 7.37 1.96
C LEU A 95 10.20 8.66 1.38
N LEU A 96 9.87 9.64 2.25
CA LEU A 96 9.33 10.94 1.84
C LEU A 96 10.33 11.82 1.09
N ALA A 97 11.62 11.73 1.43
CA ALA A 97 12.68 12.46 0.75
C ALA A 97 12.89 11.96 -0.69
N GLU A 98 12.68 10.67 -0.91
CA GLU A 98 12.96 10.03 -2.19
C GLU A 98 11.74 9.93 -3.11
N TYR A 99 10.56 9.62 -2.57
CA TYR A 99 9.35 9.40 -3.35
C TYR A 99 8.29 10.44 -3.00
N PRO A 100 7.87 11.28 -3.96
CA PRO A 100 6.71 12.15 -3.77
C PRO A 100 5.46 11.35 -3.38
N THR A 101 4.57 11.93 -2.57
CA THR A 101 3.38 11.22 -2.03
C THR A 101 2.34 10.83 -3.08
N ASN A 102 2.44 11.34 -4.31
CA ASN A 102 1.65 10.87 -5.46
C ASN A 102 2.25 9.60 -6.13
N THR A 103 3.34 9.05 -5.61
CA THR A 103 3.93 7.79 -6.07
C THR A 103 3.21 6.60 -5.45
N CYS A 104 2.74 5.66 -6.27
CA CYS A 104 2.20 4.40 -5.76
C CYS A 104 3.33 3.42 -5.40
N LEU A 105 3.42 3.10 -4.12
CA LEU A 105 4.40 2.19 -3.56
C LEU A 105 3.81 0.78 -3.49
N PHE A 106 4.45 -0.15 -4.18
CA PHE A 106 4.16 -1.58 -4.16
C PHE A 106 5.20 -2.28 -3.31
N PHE A 107 4.82 -2.71 -2.12
CA PHE A 107 5.71 -3.36 -1.18
C PHE A 107 5.64 -4.88 -1.30
N TYR A 108 6.78 -5.52 -1.12
CA TYR A 108 6.90 -6.91 -0.73
C TYR A 108 8.13 -7.04 0.20
N GLY A 109 8.20 -8.12 0.96
CA GLY A 109 9.41 -8.36 1.72
C GLY A 109 9.46 -9.71 2.41
N SER A 110 9.55 -9.71 3.74
CA SER A 110 9.58 -10.98 4.48
C SER A 110 8.23 -11.68 4.48
N LYS A 111 8.21 -12.97 4.84
CA LYS A 111 6.96 -13.73 5.05
C LYS A 111 6.20 -13.33 6.32
N SER A 112 6.65 -12.29 7.02
CA SER A 112 5.99 -11.79 8.23
C SER A 112 4.82 -10.88 7.84
N PHE A 113 3.61 -11.36 8.10
CA PHE A 113 2.38 -10.62 7.83
C PHE A 113 2.32 -9.26 8.56
N GLU A 114 2.73 -9.22 9.83
CA GLU A 114 2.74 -7.98 10.62
C GLU A 114 3.75 -6.96 10.10
N MET A 115 4.93 -7.40 9.64
CA MET A 115 5.89 -6.49 8.99
C MET A 115 5.36 -5.94 7.67
N ASN A 116 4.73 -6.80 6.86
CA ASN A 116 4.10 -6.40 5.59
C ASN A 116 3.09 -5.27 5.84
N LYS A 117 2.21 -5.43 6.84
CA LYS A 117 1.22 -4.41 7.23
C LYS A 117 1.87 -3.15 7.78
N THR A 118 2.86 -3.29 8.66
CA THR A 118 3.54 -2.14 9.28
C THR A 118 4.14 -1.21 8.22
N VAL A 119 4.89 -1.77 7.25
CA VAL A 119 5.54 -0.98 6.20
C VAL A 119 4.52 -0.22 5.35
N ALA A 120 3.48 -0.89 4.88
CA ALA A 120 2.45 -0.27 4.05
C ALA A 120 1.56 0.71 4.83
N GLY A 121 1.25 0.39 6.08
CA GLY A 121 0.47 1.24 6.98
C GLY A 121 1.19 2.54 7.35
N ARG A 122 2.50 2.45 7.59
CA ARG A 122 3.34 3.64 7.82
C ARG A 122 3.44 4.49 6.57
N ALA A 123 3.75 3.89 5.42
CA ALA A 123 3.72 4.62 4.15
C ALA A 123 2.37 5.33 3.95
N SER A 124 1.24 4.65 4.18
CA SER A 124 -0.08 5.27 4.07
C SER A 124 -0.23 6.53 4.93
N ARG A 125 0.22 6.49 6.19
CA ARG A 125 0.15 7.63 7.13
C ARG A 125 1.06 8.80 6.76
N LEU A 126 2.13 8.57 6.01
CA LEU A 126 3.03 9.62 5.54
C LEU A 126 2.43 10.50 4.44
N GLY A 127 1.19 10.24 4.03
CA GLY A 127 0.47 11.05 3.03
C GLY A 127 0.34 10.38 1.66
N TYR A 128 0.92 9.19 1.46
CA TYR A 128 0.64 8.36 0.30
C TYR A 128 -0.82 7.89 0.33
N GLY A 129 -1.34 7.58 1.52
CA GLY A 129 -2.71 7.11 1.73
C GLY A 129 -3.00 5.73 1.13
N LYS A 130 -4.26 5.30 1.23
CA LYS A 130 -4.72 3.97 0.77
C LYS A 130 -4.46 3.73 -0.72
N VAL A 131 -4.64 4.76 -1.54
CA VAL A 131 -4.56 4.63 -3.01
C VAL A 131 -3.15 4.32 -3.51
N ASN A 132 -2.14 4.78 -2.77
CA ASN A 132 -0.73 4.70 -3.15
C ASN A 132 0.11 3.80 -2.23
N SER A 133 -0.52 3.08 -1.30
CA SER A 133 0.16 2.12 -0.41
C SER A 133 -0.39 0.73 -0.64
N ARG A 134 0.42 -0.15 -1.24
CA ARG A 134 -0.01 -1.48 -1.70
C ARG A 134 0.98 -2.54 -1.23
N ILE A 135 0.49 -3.68 -0.76
CA ILE A 135 1.35 -4.74 -0.19
C ILE A 135 0.99 -6.12 -0.72
N TYR A 136 2.00 -6.89 -1.08
CA TYR A 136 1.87 -8.34 -1.28
C TYR A 136 2.11 -9.08 0.03
N THR A 137 1.07 -9.73 0.57
CA THR A 137 1.05 -10.17 1.98
C THR A 137 1.80 -11.47 2.24
N LYS A 138 2.12 -12.26 1.20
CA LYS A 138 2.91 -13.50 1.31
C LYS A 138 4.43 -13.26 1.29
N GLY A 139 4.87 -12.04 1.01
CA GLY A 139 6.29 -11.67 0.96
C GLY A 139 7.03 -12.19 -0.28
N TYR A 140 8.36 -12.30 -0.20
CA TYR A 140 9.19 -12.82 -1.29
C TYR A 140 9.11 -14.35 -1.34
N ASP A 141 8.27 -14.88 -2.22
CA ASP A 141 8.05 -16.31 -2.44
C ASP A 141 8.14 -16.69 -3.93
N GLU A 142 8.06 -17.99 -4.22
CA GLU A 142 8.18 -18.50 -5.59
C GLU A 142 7.03 -18.03 -6.50
N GLU A 143 5.86 -17.77 -5.94
CA GLU A 143 4.67 -17.35 -6.69
C GLU A 143 4.91 -15.97 -7.32
N VAL A 144 5.32 -14.98 -6.50
CA VAL A 144 5.60 -13.63 -6.99
C VAL A 144 6.87 -13.56 -7.84
N GLN A 145 7.88 -14.38 -7.54
CA GLN A 145 9.07 -14.52 -8.38
C GLN A 145 8.72 -15.02 -9.79
N GLY A 146 7.77 -15.96 -9.91
CA GLY A 146 7.33 -16.48 -11.20
C GLY A 146 6.72 -15.43 -12.13
N TYR A 147 6.12 -14.37 -11.58
CA TYR A 147 5.53 -13.28 -12.36
C TYR A 147 6.50 -12.13 -12.65
N PHE A 148 7.30 -11.71 -11.68
CA PHE A 148 8.23 -10.58 -11.85
C PHE A 148 9.59 -10.99 -12.43
N GLY A 149 10.00 -12.25 -12.28
CA GLY A 149 11.38 -12.66 -12.44
C GLY A 149 12.26 -12.25 -11.26
N VAL A 150 13.53 -12.68 -11.27
CA VAL A 150 14.50 -12.43 -10.20
C VAL A 150 15.79 -11.86 -10.77
N GLU A 151 16.27 -10.77 -10.16
CA GLU A 151 17.58 -10.14 -10.38
C GLU A 151 18.48 -10.37 -9.17
N LYS A 152 19.80 -10.22 -9.36
CA LYS A 152 20.83 -10.34 -8.31
C LYS A 152 21.80 -9.17 -8.39
#